data_AF-A0A2V5Y6U2-F1
#
_entry.id   AF-A0A2V5Y6U2-F1
#
_cell.length_a   1.000
_cell.length_b   1.000
_cell.length_c   1.000
_cell.angle_alpha   90.00
_cell.angle_beta   90.00
_cell.angle_gamma   90.00
#
_symmetry.space_group_name_H-M   'P 1'
#
loop_
_entity.id
_entity.type
_entity.pdbx_description
1 polymer ?
#
loop_
_entity_poly.entity_id
_entity_poly.type
_entity_poly.pdbx_seq_one_letter_code
_entity_poly.pdbx_strand_id
1 'polypeptide(L)'
;MISNASKRSILRSIHLIFTIPIVGYVYGEASAVQQYAAAVRFVFVPVLILSGYWMYSGLFFAIIGVAVWLGAIQLSGVGAAILSQVALFIAAESLVGDSCAKFKSIGRVHIT
;
A
#
# COMPACT_ATOMS: atom_id res chain seq x y z
N MET A 1 8.05 21.37 -14.30
CA MET A 1 8.27 19.94 -14.66
C MET A 1 8.81 19.26 -13.42
N ILE A 2 8.03 18.43 -12.73
CA ILE A 2 8.54 17.76 -11.53
C ILE A 2 9.35 16.54 -11.96
N SER A 3 10.62 16.47 -11.56
CA SER A 3 11.50 15.36 -11.96
C SER A 3 10.99 14.03 -11.38
N ASN A 4 11.21 12.92 -12.08
CA ASN A 4 10.83 11.60 -11.58
C ASN A 4 11.50 11.26 -10.24
N ALA A 5 12.72 11.78 -10.01
CA ALA A 5 13.43 11.69 -8.74
C ALA A 5 12.70 12.46 -7.62
N SER A 6 12.24 13.69 -7.91
CA SER A 6 11.46 14.50 -6.97
C SER A 6 10.15 13.81 -6.60
N LYS A 7 9.42 13.23 -7.57
CA LYS A 7 8.18 12.47 -7.32
C LYS A 7 8.39 11.29 -6.38
N ARG A 8 9.45 10.49 -6.61
CA ARG A 8 9.75 9.31 -5.78
C ARG A 8 10.19 9.70 -4.36
N SER A 9 10.91 10.81 -4.22
CA SER A 9 11.28 11.37 -2.91
C SER A 9 10.06 11.85 -2.12
N ILE A 10 9.14 12.58 -2.77
CA ILE A 10 7.90 13.05 -2.13
C ILE A 10 7.04 11.89 -1.63
N LEU A 11 6.82 10.87 -2.47
CA LEU A 11 6.03 9.69 -2.08
C LEU A 11 6.67 8.91 -0.93
N ARG A 12 8.01 8.77 -0.92
CA ARG A 12 8.74 8.11 0.17
C ARG A 12 8.66 8.91 1.48
N SER A 13 8.79 10.22 1.42
CA SER A 13 8.68 11.09 2.60
C SER A 13 7.27 11.06 3.20
N ILE A 14 6.23 11.10 2.36
CA ILE A 14 4.84 10.93 2.81
C ILE A 14 4.67 9.58 3.50
N HIS A 15 5.16 8.50 2.89
CA HIS A 15 5.07 7.16 3.48
C HIS A 15 5.73 7.11 4.87
N LEU A 16 6.94 7.65 5.03
CA LEU A 16 7.65 7.72 6.31
C LEU A 16 6.93 8.55 7.37
N ILE A 17 6.37 9.71 7.01
CA ILE A 17 5.66 10.58 7.94
C ILE A 17 4.37 9.91 8.43
N PHE A 18 3.64 9.23 7.55
CA PHE A 18 2.41 8.53 7.90
C PHE A 18 2.64 7.26 8.74
N THR A 19 3.85 6.70 8.73
CA THR A 19 4.21 5.58 9.61
C THR A 19 4.30 6.00 11.08
N ILE A 20 4.71 7.25 11.36
CA ILE A 20 4.92 7.75 12.73
C ILE A 20 3.62 7.72 13.57
N PRO A 21 2.47 8.25 13.09
CA PRO A 21 1.19 8.13 13.79
C PRO A 21 0.75 6.68 14.07
N ILE A 22 1.06 5.74 13.18
CA ILE A 22 0.69 4.33 13.35
C ILE A 22 1.52 3.69 14.45
N VAL A 23 2.81 4.00 14.55
CA VAL A 23 3.65 3.56 15.67
C VAL A 23 3.09 4.11 16.99
N GLY A 24 2.71 5.39 17.03
CA GLY A 24 2.03 5.97 18.19
C GLY A 24 0.69 5.31 18.53
N TYR A 25 -0.05 4.83 17.53
CA TYR A 25 -1.29 4.06 17.73
C TYR A 25 -1.06 2.68 18.36
N VAL A 26 0.01 1.98 17.95
CA VAL A 26 0.34 0.64 18.47
C VAL A 26 0.86 0.70 19.91
N TYR A 27 1.60 1.74 20.27
CA TYR A 27 2.20 1.89 21.60
C TYR A 27 1.42 2.82 22.55
N GLY A 28 0.31 3.43 22.10
CA GLY A 28 -0.49 4.34 22.90
C GLY A 28 -1.37 3.64 23.94
N GLU A 29 -1.68 4.34 25.03
CA GLU A 29 -2.52 3.85 26.13
C GLU A 29 -3.98 3.63 25.66
N ALA A 30 -4.58 2.49 25.99
CA ALA A 30 -5.86 2.04 25.39
C ALA A 30 -7.05 3.02 25.57
N SER A 31 -7.04 3.83 26.64
CA SER A 31 -8.05 4.85 26.94
C SER A 31 -7.97 6.06 26.01
N ALA A 32 -6.76 6.50 25.67
CA ALA A 32 -6.48 7.56 24.73
C ALA A 32 -6.74 7.09 23.29
N VAL A 33 -6.28 5.88 22.96
CA VAL A 33 -6.26 5.35 21.60
C VAL A 33 -7.66 5.16 20.98
N GLN A 34 -8.70 4.91 21.77
CA GLN A 34 -10.08 4.79 21.28
C GLN A 34 -10.56 6.03 20.51
N GLN A 35 -10.18 7.24 20.94
CA GLN A 35 -10.63 8.48 20.32
C GLN A 35 -10.03 8.69 18.92
N TYR A 36 -8.80 8.20 18.70
CA TYR A 36 -8.09 8.34 17.42
C TYR A 36 -8.10 7.04 16.59
N ALA A 37 -8.63 5.94 17.14
CA ALA A 37 -8.64 4.63 16.49
C ALA A 37 -9.39 4.64 15.16
N ALA A 38 -10.51 5.36 15.09
CA ALA A 38 -11.25 5.53 13.84
C ALA A 38 -10.40 6.27 12.80
N ALA A 39 -9.76 7.39 13.18
CA ALA A 39 -8.92 8.16 12.28
C ALA A 39 -7.73 7.33 11.76
N VAL A 40 -7.05 6.58 12.63
CA VAL A 40 -5.92 5.71 12.24
C VAL A 40 -6.37 4.64 11.25
N ARG A 41 -7.48 3.96 11.53
CA ARG A 41 -8.01 2.86 10.70
C ARG A 41 -8.56 3.32 9.36
N PHE A 42 -9.23 4.48 9.30
CA PHE A 42 -9.93 4.96 8.09
C PHE A 42 -9.17 6.02 7.28
N VAL A 43 -8.14 6.65 7.85
CA VAL A 43 -7.40 7.72 7.17
C VAL A 43 -5.92 7.38 7.08
N PHE A 44 -5.25 7.17 8.21
CA PHE A 44 -3.79 7.03 8.20
C PHE A 44 -3.33 5.74 7.54
N VAL A 45 -3.94 4.60 7.88
CA VAL A 45 -3.57 3.30 7.30
C VAL A 45 -3.87 3.26 5.79
N PRO A 46 -5.06 3.66 5.29
CA PRO A 46 -5.34 3.73 3.86
C PRO A 46 -4.37 4.60 3.07
N VAL A 47 -3.99 5.77 3.60
CA VAL A 47 -3.02 6.66 2.95
C VAL A 47 -1.64 6.01 2.89
N LEU A 48 -1.28 5.23 3.90
CA LEU A 48 0.00 4.52 3.95
C LEU A 48 0.05 3.36 2.94
N ILE A 49 -1.03 2.60 2.84
CA ILE A 49 -1.24 1.57 1.81
C ILE A 49 -1.18 2.20 0.43
N LEU A 50 -1.93 3.29 0.20
CA LEU A 50 -1.99 3.98 -1.08
C LEU A 50 -0.59 4.44 -1.51
N SER A 51 0.15 5.12 -0.64
CA SER A 51 1.52 5.59 -0.94
C SER A 51 2.52 4.45 -1.14
N GLY A 52 2.40 3.36 -0.36
CA GLY A 52 3.26 2.18 -0.48
C GLY A 52 3.07 1.44 -1.80
N TYR A 53 1.83 1.04 -2.10
CA TYR A 53 1.49 0.35 -3.34
C TYR A 53 1.73 1.20 -4.59
N TRP A 54 1.48 2.52 -4.52
CA TRP A 54 1.81 3.43 -5.62
C TRP A 54 3.31 3.36 -5.94
N MET A 55 4.17 3.38 -4.93
CA MET A 55 5.62 3.38 -5.13
C MET A 55 6.17 2.05 -5.66
N TYR A 56 5.56 0.92 -5.28
CA TYR A 56 6.07 -0.43 -5.58
C TYR A 56 5.44 -1.07 -6.83
N SER A 57 4.12 -1.03 -6.96
CA SER A 57 3.38 -1.76 -8.01
C SER A 57 2.48 -0.85 -8.88
N GLY A 58 2.37 0.44 -8.53
CA GLY A 58 1.62 1.45 -9.28
C GLY A 58 0.24 1.76 -8.71
N LEU A 59 -0.40 2.81 -9.26
CA LEU A 59 -1.66 3.38 -8.76
C LEU A 59 -2.82 2.37 -8.74
N PHE A 60 -2.87 1.44 -9.69
CA PHE A 60 -3.95 0.45 -9.78
C PHE A 60 -3.99 -0.47 -8.55
N PHE A 61 -2.85 -1.04 -8.15
CA PHE A 61 -2.73 -1.84 -6.94
C PHE A 61 -2.95 -1.02 -5.67
N ALA A 62 -2.61 0.27 -5.70
CA ALA A 62 -2.88 1.18 -4.60
C ALA A 62 -4.38 1.36 -4.34
N ILE A 63 -5.16 1.54 -5.40
CA ILE A 63 -6.62 1.67 -5.32
C ILE A 63 -7.24 0.35 -4.83
N ILE A 64 -6.79 -0.79 -5.37
CA ILE A 64 -7.24 -2.11 -4.92
C ILE A 64 -6.91 -2.34 -3.44
N GLY A 65 -5.69 -2.02 -3.01
CA GLY A 65 -5.26 -2.17 -1.61
C GLY A 65 -6.09 -1.34 -0.63
N VAL A 66 -6.49 -0.13 -1.01
CA VAL A 66 -7.38 0.73 -0.21
C VAL A 66 -8.82 0.20 -0.21
N ALA A 67 -9.33 -0.23 -1.37
CA ALA A 67 -10.67 -0.82 -1.47
C ALA A 67 -10.81 -2.10 -0.64
N VAL A 68 -9.79 -2.97 -0.68
CA VAL A 68 -9.72 -4.19 0.13
C VAL A 68 -9.62 -3.85 1.61
N TRP A 69 -8.84 -2.84 2.00
CA TRP A 69 -8.75 -2.41 3.40
C TRP A 69 -10.10 -1.94 3.97
N LEU A 70 -10.80 -1.08 3.24
CA LEU A 70 -12.11 -0.58 3.65
C LEU A 70 -13.16 -1.70 3.67
N GLY A 71 -13.14 -2.60 2.69
CA GLY A 71 -14.03 -3.77 2.64
C GLY A 71 -13.78 -4.76 3.77
N ALA A 72 -12.51 -5.07 4.07
CA ALA A 72 -12.14 -6.01 5.12
C ALA A 72 -12.43 -5.48 6.52
N ILE A 73 -12.23 -4.17 6.77
CA ILE A 73 -12.59 -3.51 8.03
C ILE A 73 -14.09 -3.64 8.31
N GLN A 74 -14.94 -3.45 7.31
CA GLN A 74 -16.40 -3.50 7.50
C GLN A 74 -16.95 -4.92 7.66
N LEU A 75 -16.30 -5.94 7.09
CA LEU A 75 -16.85 -7.30 7.02
C LEU A 75 -16.23 -8.29 8.02
N SER A 76 -14.96 -8.10 8.41
CA SER A 76 -14.15 -9.16 9.04
C SER A 76 -13.17 -8.68 10.12
N GLY A 77 -13.14 -7.38 10.39
CA GLY A 77 -12.24 -6.77 11.37
C GLY A 77 -10.79 -6.59 10.88
N VAL A 78 -9.95 -6.01 11.73
CA VAL A 78 -8.58 -5.56 11.39
C VAL A 78 -7.66 -6.72 10.98
N GLY A 79 -7.84 -7.92 11.56
CA GLY A 79 -6.97 -9.07 11.29
C GLY A 79 -7.04 -9.57 9.86
N ALA A 80 -8.25 -9.67 9.30
CA ALA A 80 -8.45 -10.08 7.91
C ALA A 80 -8.00 -9.00 6.91
N ALA A 81 -8.07 -7.72 7.29
CA ALA A 81 -7.55 -6.62 6.48
C ALA A 81 -6.03 -6.71 6.30
N ILE A 82 -5.31 -7.10 7.35
CA ILE A 82 -3.86 -7.31 7.29
C ILE A 82 -3.53 -8.53 6.42
N LEU A 83 -4.22 -9.66 6.62
CA LEU A 83 -3.98 -10.89 5.84
C LEU A 83 -4.29 -10.71 4.35
N SER A 84 -5.40 -10.05 4.03
CA SER A 84 -5.76 -9.75 2.64
C SER A 84 -4.74 -8.83 1.97
N GLN A 85 -4.13 -7.89 2.70
CA GLN A 85 -3.07 -7.05 2.16
C GLN A 85 -1.74 -7.77 1.96
N VAL A 86 -1.32 -8.61 2.89
CA VAL A 86 -0.10 -9.41 2.70
C VAL A 86 -0.27 -10.33 1.49
N ALA A 87 -1.43 -10.96 1.35
CA ALA A 87 -1.77 -11.78 0.19
C ALA A 87 -1.78 -10.97 -1.12
N LEU A 88 -2.37 -9.76 -1.11
CA LEU A 88 -2.39 -8.88 -2.27
C LEU A 88 -0.98 -8.42 -2.66
N PHE A 89 -0.11 -8.16 -1.70
CA PHE A 89 1.27 -7.75 -1.95
C PHE A 89 2.08 -8.88 -2.60
N ILE A 90 1.97 -10.11 -2.08
CA ILE A 90 2.62 -11.29 -2.65
C ILE A 90 2.09 -11.58 -4.06
N ALA A 91 0.77 -11.50 -4.25
CA ALA A 91 0.15 -11.67 -5.57
C ALA A 91 0.58 -10.57 -6.55
N ALA A 92 0.71 -9.32 -6.09
CA ALA A 92 1.17 -8.21 -6.92
C ALA A 92 2.62 -8.39 -7.39
N GLU A 93 3.52 -8.84 -6.51
CA GLU A 93 4.90 -9.12 -6.90
C GLU A 93 4.97 -10.28 -7.91
N SER A 94 4.13 -11.30 -7.74
CA SER A 94 4.02 -12.42 -8.66
C SER A 94 3.53 -11.97 -10.04
N LEU A 95 2.47 -11.16 -10.10
CA LEU A 95 1.87 -10.64 -11.33
C LEU A 95 2.78 -9.64 -12.08
N VAL A 96 3.50 -8.80 -11.33
CA VAL A 96 4.48 -7.86 -11.90
C VAL A 96 5.70 -8.62 -12.44
N GLY A 97 6.19 -9.63 -11.71
CA GLY A 97 7.27 -10.51 -12.16
C GLY A 97 6.91 -11.24 -13.46
N ASP A 98 5.71 -11.81 -13.52
CA ASP A 98 5.24 -12.57 -14.69
C ASP A 98 4.98 -11.65 -15.90
N SER A 99 4.42 -10.45 -15.68
CA SER A 99 4.25 -9.45 -16.75
C SER A 99 5.59 -8.96 -17.30
N CYS A 100 6.57 -8.74 -16.42
CA CYS A 100 7.91 -8.31 -16.83
C CYS A 100 8.67 -9.42 -17.56
N ALA A 101 8.54 -10.67 -17.11
CA ALA A 101 9.08 -11.84 -17.81
C ALA A 101 8.46 -12.03 -19.20
N LYS A 102 7.12 -11.89 -19.31
CA LYS A 102 6.39 -11.97 -20.58
C LYS A 102 6.80 -10.86 -21.54
N PHE A 103 6.94 -9.63 -21.07
CA PHE A 103 7.38 -8.51 -21.91
C PHE A 103 8.82 -8.67 -22.39
N LYS A 104 9.72 -9.18 -21.53
CA LYS A 104 11.11 -9.47 -21.90
C LYS A 104 11.23 -10.59 -22.93
N SER A 105 10.32 -11.58 -22.89
CA SER A 105 10.22 -12.64 -23.90
C SER A 105 9.74 -12.08 -25.25
N ILE A 106 8.68 -11.27 -25.25
CA ILE A 106 8.11 -10.64 -26.46
C ILE A 106 9.10 -9.66 -27.11
N GLY A 107 9.77 -8.82 -26.30
CA GLY A 107 10.77 -7.88 -26.79
C GLY A 107 12.04 -8.55 -27.33
N ARG A 108 12.29 -9.82 -26.98
CA ARG A 108 13.40 -10.61 -27.56
C ARG A 108 13.03 -11.22 -28.91
N VAL A 109 11.76 -11.59 -29.11
CA VAL A 109 11.26 -12.19 -30.36
C VAL A 109 11.16 -11.17 -31.52
N HIS A 110 11.12 -9.86 -31.22
CA HIS A 110 10.99 -8.82 -32.25
C HIS A 110 12.32 -8.19 -32.70
N ILE A 111 13.46 -8.63 -32.15
CA ILE A 111 14.80 -8.10 -32.46
C ILE A 111 15.67 -9.14 -33.22
N THR A 112 15.11 -10.29 -33.59
CA THR A 112 15.75 -11.34 -34.43
C THR A 112 14.93 -11.54 -35.69
#